data_AF-A0A1I3ZJE8-F1
#
_entry.id   AF-A0A1I3ZJE8-F1
#
_cell.length_a   1.000
_cell.length_b   1.000
_cell.length_c   1.000
_cell.angle_alpha   90.00
_cell.angle_beta   90.00
_cell.angle_gamma   90.00
#
_symmetry.space_group_name_H-M   'P 1'
#
loop_
_entity.id
_entity.type
_entity.pdbx_description
1 polymer ?
#
loop_
_entity_poly.entity_id
_entity_poly.type
_entity_poly.pdbx_seq_one_letter_code
_entity_poly.pdbx_strand_id
1 'polypeptide(L)'
;MAKGRKRKLGKRTKTGQLSRAGLATARIDRGNDRAQAMRALYGDNCSDAIGRAFERGLLGSGTEAKSMLDTARAIHRAYWAWYANGPVRCALADRSGVAVQNDVERERRQEAWLNDMLRIAGRSGHSSRVLFDQLVVDINPDCGPPWLDRLLARHGSDDDWGRLSAALVVLAECAGIRHMEAKCA
;
A
#
# COMPACT_ATOMS: atom_id res chain seq x y z
N MET A 1 -37.30 24.87 -32.02
CA MET A 1 -37.30 23.62 -31.21
C MET A 1 -35.86 23.22 -30.92
N ALA A 2 -35.43 23.23 -29.66
CA ALA A 2 -34.05 22.91 -29.30
C ALA A 2 -33.76 21.42 -29.54
N LYS A 3 -32.79 21.11 -30.42
CA LYS A 3 -32.30 19.75 -30.68
C LYS A 3 -31.70 19.21 -29.38
N GLY A 4 -32.43 18.35 -28.68
CA GLY A 4 -31.98 17.70 -27.46
C GLY A 4 -30.68 16.91 -27.68
N ARG A 5 -29.90 16.76 -26.59
CA ARG A 5 -28.60 16.08 -26.58
C ARG A 5 -28.71 14.68 -27.21
N LYS A 6 -27.87 14.39 -28.20
CA LYS A 6 -27.80 13.07 -28.85
C LYS A 6 -27.62 11.98 -27.78
N ARG A 7 -28.50 10.98 -27.81
CA ARG A 7 -28.48 9.87 -26.85
C ARG A 7 -27.24 8.99 -27.08
N LYS A 8 -26.62 8.52 -25.99
CA LYS A 8 -25.53 7.54 -26.04
C LYS A 8 -26.00 6.25 -26.70
N LEU A 9 -25.18 5.72 -27.61
CA LEU A 9 -25.37 4.45 -28.33
C LEU A 9 -25.33 3.26 -27.37
N GLY A 10 -26.16 2.24 -27.62
CA GLY A 10 -26.18 0.97 -26.88
C GLY A 10 -27.57 0.36 -26.69
N LYS A 11 -27.63 -0.96 -26.52
CA LYS A 11 -28.86 -1.72 -26.26
C LYS A 11 -29.47 -1.26 -24.93
N ARG A 12 -30.79 -1.13 -24.84
CA ARG A 12 -31.50 -0.59 -23.67
C ARG A 12 -32.42 -1.61 -23.04
N THR A 13 -32.63 -1.50 -21.73
CA THR A 13 -33.68 -2.22 -21.01
C THR A 13 -35.05 -1.65 -21.37
N LYS A 14 -36.12 -2.38 -21.06
CA LYS A 14 -37.51 -1.92 -21.27
C LYS A 14 -37.81 -0.60 -20.53
N THR A 15 -37.09 -0.29 -19.45
CA THR A 15 -37.18 0.96 -18.68
C THR A 15 -36.36 2.11 -19.27
N GLY A 16 -35.75 1.91 -20.45
CA GLY A 16 -34.99 2.94 -21.16
C GLY A 16 -33.57 3.18 -20.63
N GLN A 17 -33.09 2.41 -19.66
CA GLN A 17 -31.68 2.44 -19.22
C GLN A 17 -30.79 1.67 -20.21
N LEU A 18 -29.51 2.00 -20.30
CA LEU A 18 -28.56 1.20 -21.09
C LEU A 18 -28.42 -0.19 -20.45
N SER A 19 -28.64 -1.25 -21.24
CA SER A 19 -28.60 -2.62 -20.75
C SER A 19 -27.16 -3.02 -20.40
N ARG A 20 -26.94 -3.44 -19.16
CA ARG A 20 -25.65 -4.00 -18.68
C ARG A 20 -25.46 -5.47 -19.08
N ALA A 21 -26.46 -6.08 -19.72
CA ALA A 21 -26.47 -7.50 -20.08
C ALA A 21 -25.37 -7.92 -21.08
N GLY A 22 -24.67 -6.97 -21.73
CA GLY A 22 -23.45 -7.24 -22.52
C GLY A 22 -22.15 -6.73 -21.87
N LEU A 23 -22.24 -6.03 -20.73
CA LEU A 23 -21.10 -5.54 -19.96
C LEU A 23 -20.60 -6.58 -18.95
N ALA A 24 -21.43 -7.56 -18.57
CA ALA A 24 -21.00 -8.68 -17.70
C ALA A 24 -19.98 -9.61 -18.40
N THR A 25 -20.00 -9.66 -19.73
CA THR A 25 -19.04 -10.41 -20.57
C THR A 25 -17.96 -9.53 -21.19
N ALA A 26 -17.99 -8.21 -20.98
CA ALA A 26 -16.78 -7.43 -21.17
C ALA A 26 -15.82 -7.95 -20.11
N ARG A 27 -14.94 -8.88 -20.52
CA ARG A 27 -13.83 -9.41 -19.74
C ARG A 27 -13.33 -8.23 -18.91
N ILE A 28 -13.53 -8.30 -17.60
CA ILE A 28 -12.86 -7.38 -16.69
C ILE A 28 -11.40 -7.44 -17.12
N ASP A 29 -10.89 -6.33 -17.65
CA ASP A 29 -9.48 -6.20 -17.97
C ASP A 29 -8.74 -6.53 -16.67
N ARG A 30 -8.14 -7.73 -16.61
CA ARG A 30 -7.58 -8.30 -15.37
C ARG A 30 -6.27 -7.63 -14.97
N GLY A 31 -5.97 -6.48 -15.57
CA GLY A 31 -4.75 -5.72 -15.38
C GLY A 31 -3.83 -5.90 -16.58
N ASN A 32 -2.95 -4.91 -16.75
CA ASN A 32 -1.89 -4.97 -17.75
C ASN A 32 -0.95 -6.18 -17.50
N ASP A 33 -0.21 -6.59 -18.52
CA ASP A 33 0.73 -7.72 -18.44
C ASP A 33 1.72 -7.57 -17.27
N ARG A 34 2.08 -6.33 -16.92
CA ARG A 34 2.94 -6.03 -15.77
C ARG A 34 2.30 -6.40 -14.44
N ALA A 35 1.01 -6.14 -14.22
CA ALA A 35 0.32 -6.48 -12.97
C ALA A 35 0.22 -8.00 -12.80
N GLN A 36 -0.01 -8.74 -13.89
CA GLN A 36 0.02 -10.21 -13.88
C GLN A 36 1.43 -10.74 -13.59
N ALA A 37 2.46 -10.16 -14.20
CA ALA A 37 3.85 -10.52 -13.93
C ALA A 37 4.25 -10.24 -12.47
N MET A 38 3.85 -9.08 -11.92
CA MET A 38 4.12 -8.73 -10.52
C MET A 38 3.41 -9.67 -9.55
N ARG A 39 2.16 -10.06 -9.84
CA ARG A 39 1.43 -11.04 -9.04
C ARG A 39 2.05 -12.44 -9.12
N ALA A 40 2.60 -12.82 -10.27
CA ALA A 40 3.33 -14.09 -10.41
C ALA A 40 4.61 -14.10 -9.57
N LEU A 41 5.29 -12.95 -9.42
CA LEU A 41 6.53 -12.83 -8.66
C LEU A 41 6.34 -12.70 -7.15
N TYR A 42 5.30 -11.98 -6.72
CA TYR A 42 5.11 -11.57 -5.31
C TYR A 42 3.73 -11.94 -4.74
N GLY A 43 2.97 -12.78 -5.43
CA GLY A 43 1.64 -13.19 -4.99
C GLY A 43 0.71 -12.00 -4.73
N ASP A 44 -0.05 -12.07 -3.64
CA ASP A 44 -1.02 -11.04 -3.26
C ASP A 44 -0.39 -9.79 -2.63
N ASN A 45 0.91 -9.81 -2.34
CA ASN A 45 1.66 -8.68 -1.74
C ASN A 45 2.49 -7.91 -2.79
N CYS A 46 2.13 -8.02 -4.07
CA CYS A 46 2.87 -7.38 -5.17
C CYS A 46 2.70 -5.85 -5.27
N SER A 47 1.66 -5.32 -4.63
CA SER A 47 1.17 -3.95 -4.78
C SER A 47 1.97 -2.89 -4.05
N ASP A 48 2.90 -3.25 -3.17
CA ASP A 48 3.59 -2.30 -2.32
C ASP A 48 5.02 -2.73 -2.02
N ALA A 49 5.90 -1.75 -1.79
CA ALA A 49 7.32 -1.98 -1.50
C ALA A 49 7.52 -2.92 -0.32
N ILE A 50 6.82 -2.69 0.79
CA ILE A 50 6.92 -3.52 2.00
C ILE A 50 6.38 -4.94 1.77
N GLY A 51 5.30 -5.10 1.01
CA GLY A 51 4.76 -6.40 0.61
C GLY A 51 5.74 -7.18 -0.25
N ARG A 52 6.37 -6.54 -1.24
CA ARG A 52 7.41 -7.18 -2.07
C ARG A 52 8.62 -7.60 -1.23
N ALA A 53 9.03 -6.77 -0.29
CA ALA A 53 10.11 -7.10 0.64
C ALA A 53 9.75 -8.30 1.54
N PHE A 54 8.51 -8.37 2.03
CA PHE A 54 8.00 -9.48 2.83
C PHE A 54 8.03 -10.81 2.06
N GLU A 55 7.54 -10.83 0.82
CA GLU A 55 7.51 -12.03 -0.02
C GLU A 55 8.91 -12.54 -0.40
N ARG A 56 9.90 -11.64 -0.43
CA ARG A 56 11.31 -12.01 -0.62
C ARG A 56 12.03 -12.37 0.69
N GLY A 57 11.33 -12.36 1.82
CA GLY A 57 11.91 -12.68 3.13
C GLY A 57 12.88 -11.61 3.66
N LEU A 58 12.85 -10.39 3.11
CA LEU A 58 13.74 -9.30 3.52
C LEU A 58 13.39 -8.74 4.90
N LEU A 59 12.15 -8.96 5.37
CA LEU A 59 11.69 -8.61 6.71
C LEU A 59 12.03 -9.69 7.75
N GLY A 60 12.74 -10.76 7.36
CA GLY A 60 12.92 -11.95 8.20
C GLY A 60 11.79 -12.96 8.01
N SER A 61 11.55 -13.79 9.03
CA SER A 61 10.62 -14.92 8.96
C SER A 61 9.70 -14.97 10.18
N GLY A 62 8.52 -15.58 10.01
CA GLY A 62 7.59 -15.84 11.11
C GLY A 62 6.65 -14.68 11.44
N THR A 63 6.16 -14.66 12.67
CA THR A 63 5.14 -13.71 13.14
C THR A 63 5.64 -12.27 13.17
N GLU A 64 6.94 -12.05 13.44
CA GLU A 64 7.55 -10.72 13.52
C GLU A 64 7.55 -10.02 12.15
N ALA A 65 7.95 -10.73 11.09
CA ALA A 65 7.91 -10.21 9.73
C ALA A 65 6.48 -9.81 9.33
N LYS A 66 5.49 -10.60 9.75
CA LYS A 66 4.07 -10.31 9.52
C LYS A 66 3.59 -9.10 10.33
N SER A 67 4.00 -8.98 11.59
CA SER A 67 3.71 -7.81 12.43
C SER A 67 4.30 -6.52 11.87
N MET A 68 5.51 -6.57 11.31
CA MET A 68 6.12 -5.43 10.61
C MET A 68 5.34 -5.05 9.35
N LEU A 69 4.97 -6.03 8.52
CA LEU A 69 4.15 -5.80 7.33
C LEU A 69 2.81 -5.14 7.68
N ASP A 70 2.13 -5.65 8.69
CA ASP A 70 0.82 -5.16 9.10
C ASP A 70 0.90 -3.76 9.73
N THR A 71 1.94 -3.52 10.55
CA THR A 71 2.23 -2.21 11.12
C THR A 71 2.54 -1.19 10.03
N ALA A 72 3.41 -1.51 9.08
CA ALA A 72 3.74 -0.62 7.96
C ALA A 72 2.50 -0.23 7.15
N ARG A 73 1.66 -1.21 6.79
CA ARG A 73 0.41 -0.95 6.05
C ARG A 73 -0.62 -0.18 6.88
N ALA A 74 -0.66 -0.37 8.20
CA ALA A 74 -1.50 0.43 9.09
C ALA A 74 -1.03 1.89 9.13
N ILE A 75 0.28 2.14 9.26
CA ILE A 75 0.87 3.49 9.22
C ILE A 75 0.59 4.16 7.89
N HIS A 76 0.85 3.48 6.77
CA HIS A 76 0.58 3.99 5.42
C HIS A 76 -0.88 4.45 5.25
N ARG A 77 -1.84 3.57 5.59
CA ARG A 77 -3.28 3.88 5.45
C ARG A 77 -3.68 5.07 6.32
N ALA A 78 -3.17 5.15 7.54
CA ALA A 78 -3.45 6.26 8.44
C ALA A 78 -2.82 7.56 7.92
N TYR A 79 -1.57 7.51 7.46
CA TYR A 79 -0.84 8.67 6.95
C TYR A 79 -1.57 9.32 5.78
N TRP A 80 -1.92 8.54 4.76
CA TRP A 80 -2.57 9.08 3.56
C TRP A 80 -3.99 9.58 3.83
N ALA A 81 -4.70 8.95 4.77
CA ALA A 81 -6.01 9.40 5.21
C ALA A 81 -5.97 10.80 5.86
N TRP A 82 -4.92 11.12 6.61
CA TRP A 82 -4.83 12.35 7.41
C TRP A 82 -3.99 13.46 6.79
N TYR A 83 -2.82 13.14 6.22
CA TYR A 83 -1.80 14.14 5.88
C TYR A 83 -1.64 14.41 4.39
N ALA A 84 -2.19 13.55 3.51
CA ALA A 84 -2.01 13.69 2.08
C ALA A 84 -3.33 14.02 1.35
N ASN A 85 -4.02 13.00 0.83
CA ASN A 85 -5.12 13.19 -0.15
C ASN A 85 -6.41 12.45 0.23
N GLY A 86 -6.54 11.95 1.46
CA GLY A 86 -7.67 11.14 1.92
C GLY A 86 -7.41 9.63 1.78
N PRO A 87 -8.36 8.78 2.21
CA PRO A 87 -8.13 7.34 2.36
C PRO A 87 -7.76 6.69 1.03
N VAL A 88 -6.65 5.95 1.00
CA VAL A 88 -6.24 5.13 -0.15
C VAL A 88 -7.26 4.01 -0.35
N ARG A 89 -7.97 4.04 -1.48
CA ARG A 89 -8.99 3.04 -1.85
C ARG A 89 -8.77 2.61 -3.29
N CYS A 90 -9.01 1.33 -3.57
CA CYS A 90 -9.06 0.85 -4.95
C CYS A 90 -10.23 1.50 -5.68
N ALA A 91 -9.99 2.10 -6.85
CA ALA A 91 -11.03 2.71 -7.68
C ALA A 91 -12.10 1.72 -8.19
N LEU A 92 -11.79 0.41 -8.13
CA LEU A 92 -12.64 -0.68 -8.57
C LEU A 92 -13.38 -1.39 -7.42
N ALA A 93 -13.10 -1.03 -6.16
CA ALA A 93 -13.82 -1.62 -5.03
C ALA A 93 -15.28 -1.13 -5.03
N ASP A 94 -16.22 -2.06 -4.81
CA ASP A 94 -17.64 -1.77 -4.82
C ASP A 94 -17.98 -0.66 -3.81
N ARG A 95 -18.74 0.34 -4.26
CA ARG A 95 -19.23 1.44 -3.42
C ARG A 95 -20.43 0.96 -2.58
N SER A 96 -20.30 -0.14 -1.85
CA SER A 96 -21.29 -0.52 -0.84
C SER A 96 -20.98 0.25 0.44
N GLY A 97 -21.20 1.56 0.42
CA GLY A 97 -21.00 2.43 1.58
C GLY A 97 -22.23 2.44 2.47
N VAL A 98 -22.21 1.66 3.56
CA VAL A 98 -22.91 2.08 4.77
C VAL A 98 -22.25 3.41 5.17
N ALA A 99 -23.04 4.46 5.37
CA ALA A 99 -22.54 5.70 5.94
C ALA A 99 -21.97 5.37 7.32
N VAL A 100 -20.63 5.26 7.40
CA VAL A 100 -19.95 5.14 8.68
C VAL A 100 -20.23 6.45 9.37
N GLN A 101 -21.03 6.44 10.45
CA GLN A 101 -21.10 7.57 11.35
C GLN A 101 -19.66 7.92 11.74
N ASN A 102 -19.26 9.18 11.49
CA ASN A 102 -17.94 9.68 11.85
C ASN A 102 -17.78 9.53 13.37
N ASP A 103 -17.14 8.44 13.79
CA ASP A 103 -16.76 8.23 15.17
C ASP A 103 -15.51 9.07 15.43
N VAL A 104 -15.75 10.32 15.82
CA VAL A 104 -14.73 11.35 16.08
C VAL A 104 -13.71 10.85 17.12
N GLU A 105 -14.13 10.02 18.08
CA GLU A 105 -13.19 9.46 19.07
C GLU A 105 -12.26 8.43 18.43
N ARG A 106 -12.79 7.53 17.61
CA ARG A 106 -11.98 6.55 16.89
C ARG A 106 -10.99 7.24 15.95
N GLU A 107 -11.43 8.28 15.25
CA GLU A 107 -10.58 9.10 14.39
C GLU A 107 -9.44 9.76 15.18
N ARG A 108 -9.75 10.41 16.31
CA ARG A 108 -8.73 11.00 17.21
C ARG A 108 -7.74 9.97 17.75
N ARG A 109 -8.21 8.78 18.14
CA ARG A 109 -7.33 7.70 18.61
C ARG A 109 -6.39 7.24 17.50
N GLN A 110 -6.88 7.14 16.27
CA GLN A 110 -6.08 6.74 15.12
C GLN A 110 -5.04 7.80 14.75
N GLU A 111 -5.40 9.08 14.80
CA GLU A 111 -4.47 10.20 14.60
C GLU A 111 -3.39 10.23 15.69
N ALA A 112 -3.79 10.11 16.97
CA ALA A 112 -2.85 10.07 18.10
C ALA A 112 -1.87 8.89 17.99
N TRP A 113 -2.37 7.70 17.63
CA TRP A 113 -1.52 6.54 17.38
C TRP A 113 -0.54 6.78 16.23
N LEU A 114 -0.99 7.33 15.10
CA LEU A 114 -0.13 7.65 13.97
C LEU A 114 0.96 8.65 14.38
N ASN A 115 0.60 9.72 15.07
CA ASN A 115 1.56 10.70 15.58
C ASN A 115 2.61 10.05 16.49
N ASP A 116 2.21 9.08 17.31
CA ASP A 116 3.15 8.37 18.17
C ASP A 116 4.11 7.48 17.36
N MET A 117 3.63 6.79 16.32
CA MET A 117 4.48 6.03 15.39
C MET A 117 5.47 6.94 14.64
N LEU A 118 5.01 8.08 14.13
CA LEU A 118 5.89 9.05 13.46
C LEU A 118 6.91 9.64 14.44
N ARG A 119 6.54 9.83 15.71
CA ARG A 119 7.45 10.28 16.77
C ARG A 119 8.50 9.22 17.11
N ILE A 120 8.14 7.94 17.15
CA ILE A 120 9.11 6.83 17.28
C ILE A 120 10.09 6.90 16.12
N ALA A 121 9.59 6.95 14.88
CA ALA A 121 10.44 7.04 13.69
C ALA A 121 11.34 8.28 13.66
N GLY A 122 10.89 9.40 14.23
CA GLY A 122 11.69 10.62 14.36
C GLY A 122 12.85 10.53 15.36
N ARG A 123 12.77 9.65 16.37
CA ARG A 123 13.85 9.49 17.37
C ARG A 123 15.09 8.80 16.81
N SER A 124 14.92 7.95 15.79
CA SER A 124 16.00 7.20 15.15
C SER A 124 16.89 8.06 14.24
N GLY A 125 16.62 9.37 14.15
CA GLY A 125 17.38 10.34 13.35
C GLY A 125 16.77 10.61 11.97
N HIS A 126 17.15 11.75 11.38
CA HIS A 126 16.59 12.19 10.09
C HIS A 126 16.86 11.22 8.94
N SER A 127 18.06 10.65 8.86
CA SER A 127 18.43 9.68 7.80
C SER A 127 17.57 8.41 7.85
N SER A 128 17.46 7.79 9.02
CA SER A 128 16.64 6.60 9.26
C SER A 128 15.17 6.89 8.97
N ARG A 129 14.70 8.09 9.35
CA ARG A 129 13.33 8.53 9.10
C ARG A 129 13.02 8.62 7.60
N VAL A 130 13.92 9.19 6.80
CA VAL A 130 13.73 9.29 5.35
C VAL A 130 13.65 7.90 4.72
N LEU A 131 14.50 6.96 5.14
CA LEU A 131 14.49 5.58 4.64
C LEU A 131 13.21 4.84 5.05
N PHE A 132 12.75 5.05 6.29
CA PHE A 132 11.47 4.56 6.77
C PHE A 132 10.31 5.12 5.94
N ASP A 133 10.27 6.43 5.70
CA ASP A 133 9.21 7.07 4.92
C ASP A 133 9.21 6.54 3.48
N GLN A 134 10.36 6.35 2.84
CA GLN A 134 10.48 5.74 1.52
C GLN A 134 9.92 4.31 1.45
N LEU A 135 10.01 3.55 2.54
CA LEU A 135 9.55 2.16 2.61
C LEU A 135 8.07 2.05 3.00
N VAL A 136 7.60 2.91 3.91
CA VAL A 136 6.31 2.77 4.60
C VAL A 136 5.30 3.83 4.17
N VAL A 137 5.73 5.08 3.97
CA VAL A 137 4.83 6.20 3.66
C VAL A 137 4.68 6.34 2.14
N ASP A 138 5.79 6.43 1.42
CA ASP A 138 5.89 6.55 -0.03
C ASP A 138 5.79 5.18 -0.72
N ILE A 139 4.79 4.40 -0.32
CA ILE A 139 4.44 3.19 -1.04
C ILE A 139 3.85 3.60 -2.39
N ASN A 140 4.72 3.78 -3.38
CA ASN A 140 4.29 3.83 -4.76
C ASN A 140 3.93 2.40 -5.18
N PRO A 141 2.68 2.16 -5.62
CA PRO A 141 2.24 0.81 -5.89
C PRO A 141 2.97 0.17 -7.06
N ASP A 142 3.43 0.98 -8.01
CA ASP A 142 4.04 0.52 -9.24
C ASP A 142 5.58 0.37 -9.15
N CYS A 143 6.25 1.21 -8.36
CA CYS A 143 7.71 1.14 -8.16
C CYS A 143 8.10 1.36 -6.70
N GLY A 144 9.10 0.62 -6.23
CA GLY A 144 9.63 0.80 -4.88
C GLY A 144 10.69 1.90 -4.86
N PRO A 145 11.28 2.18 -3.70
CA PRO A 145 12.52 2.92 -3.68
C PRO A 145 13.59 2.18 -4.49
N PRO A 146 14.42 2.87 -5.30
CA PRO A 146 15.37 2.21 -6.21
C PRO A 146 16.35 1.26 -5.52
N TRP A 147 16.72 1.54 -4.27
CA TRP A 147 17.59 0.68 -3.46
C TRP A 147 16.92 -0.65 -3.11
N LEU A 148 15.61 -0.65 -2.84
CA LEU A 148 14.86 -1.87 -2.59
C LEU A 148 14.68 -2.68 -3.88
N ASP A 149 14.36 -2.01 -4.99
CA ASP A 149 14.19 -2.70 -6.27
C ASP A 149 15.50 -3.40 -6.71
N ARG A 150 16.67 -2.82 -6.42
CA ARG A 150 17.98 -3.49 -6.61
C ARG A 150 18.15 -4.72 -5.72
N LEU A 151 17.78 -4.63 -4.45
CA LEU A 151 17.81 -5.78 -3.52
C LEU A 151 16.88 -6.90 -4.00
N LEU A 152 15.66 -6.57 -4.41
CA LEU A 152 14.66 -7.52 -4.93
C LEU A 152 15.15 -8.20 -6.22
N ALA A 153 15.90 -7.48 -7.06
CA ALA A 153 16.52 -7.98 -8.28
C ALA A 153 17.83 -8.76 -8.04
N ARG A 154 18.27 -8.95 -6.78
CA ARG A 154 19.54 -9.59 -6.40
C ARG A 154 20.79 -8.87 -6.92
N HIS A 155 20.68 -7.56 -7.12
CA HIS A 155 21.78 -6.65 -7.49
C HIS A 155 22.04 -5.61 -6.40
N GLY A 156 21.65 -5.89 -5.15
CA GLY A 156 21.84 -4.98 -4.03
C GLY A 156 23.30 -4.88 -3.62
N SER A 157 23.70 -3.67 -3.25
CA SER A 157 24.99 -3.36 -2.64
C SER A 157 24.91 -3.38 -1.12
N ASP A 158 26.07 -3.36 -0.44
CA ASP A 158 26.13 -3.23 1.02
C ASP A 158 25.45 -1.96 1.54
N ASP A 159 25.52 -0.86 0.76
CA ASP A 159 24.80 0.39 1.07
C ASP A 159 23.28 0.18 1.01
N ASP A 160 22.78 -0.57 0.02
CA ASP A 160 21.35 -0.88 -0.09
C ASP A 160 20.87 -1.72 1.11
N TRP A 161 21.68 -2.70 1.53
CA TRP A 161 21.42 -3.48 2.74
C TRP A 161 21.47 -2.64 4.01
N GLY A 162 22.42 -1.71 4.12
CA GLY A 162 22.51 -0.77 5.23
C GLY A 162 21.27 0.12 5.33
N ARG A 163 20.76 0.60 4.18
CA ARG A 163 19.50 1.37 4.10
C ARG A 163 18.30 0.55 4.53
N LEU A 164 18.17 -0.68 4.03
CA LEU A 164 17.09 -1.58 4.41
C LEU A 164 17.13 -1.86 5.92
N SER A 165 18.30 -2.20 6.45
CA SER A 165 18.49 -2.47 7.88
C SER A 165 18.08 -1.28 8.74
N ALA A 166 18.54 -0.07 8.39
CA ALA A 166 18.15 1.15 9.10
C ALA A 166 16.64 1.39 9.08
N ALA A 167 15.97 1.20 7.93
CA ALA A 167 14.52 1.32 7.83
C ALA A 167 13.77 0.26 8.65
N LEU A 168 14.25 -0.99 8.64
CA LEU A 168 13.63 -2.10 9.36
C LEU A 168 13.79 -1.96 10.88
N VAL A 169 14.91 -1.43 11.38
CA VAL A 169 15.08 -1.15 12.82
C VAL A 169 13.99 -0.19 13.31
N VAL A 170 13.72 0.87 12.55
CA VAL A 170 12.64 1.82 12.88
C VAL A 170 11.27 1.13 12.85
N LEU A 171 11.01 0.35 11.81
CA LEU A 171 9.73 -0.35 11.66
C LEU A 171 9.51 -1.40 12.75
N ALA A 172 10.56 -2.12 13.16
CA ALA A 172 10.54 -3.08 14.26
C ALA A 172 10.20 -2.39 15.59
N GLU A 173 10.78 -1.22 15.85
CA GLU A 173 10.46 -0.42 17.03
C GLU A 173 8.99 0.02 17.03
N CYS A 174 8.48 0.51 15.90
CA CYS A 174 7.05 0.83 15.72
C CYS A 174 6.14 -0.39 15.92
N ALA A 175 6.60 -1.58 15.49
CA ALA A 175 5.87 -2.83 15.67
C ALA A 175 6.01 -3.44 17.08
N GLY A 176 6.81 -2.84 17.97
CA GLY A 176 7.06 -3.32 19.33
C GLY A 176 7.99 -4.54 19.41
N ILE A 177 8.77 -4.80 18.36
CA ILE A 177 9.72 -5.93 18.28
C ILE A 177 11.06 -5.49 18.86
N ARG A 178 11.49 -6.12 19.96
CA ARG A 178 12.67 -5.68 20.75
C ARG A 178 14.00 -6.28 20.29
N HIS A 179 13.99 -7.31 19.45
CA HIS A 179 15.19 -7.93 18.89
C HIS A 179 14.97 -8.25 17.42
N MET A 180 15.53 -7.41 16.54
CA MET A 180 15.69 -7.77 15.14
C MET A 180 17.12 -8.25 14.93
N GLU A 181 17.32 -9.55 14.70
CA GLU A 181 18.52 -10.04 14.06
C GLU A 181 18.40 -9.70 12.57
N ALA A 182 19.01 -8.58 12.16
CA ALA A 182 19.17 -8.31 10.74
C ALA A 182 20.01 -9.46 10.15
N LYS A 183 19.39 -10.29 9.30
CA LYS A 183 20.15 -11.26 8.51
C LYS A 183 21.01 -10.48 7.53
N CYS A 184 22.29 -10.29 7.88
CA CYS A 184 23.32 -10.03 6.89
C CYS A 184 23.36 -11.27 5.98
N ALA A 185 22.98 -11.11 4.72
CA ALA A 185 23.18 -12.12 3.70
C ALA A 185 24.65 -12.11 3.25
#